data_AF-A0A916DSC1-F1
#
_entry.id   AF-A0A916DSC1-F1
#
_cell.length_a   1.000
_cell.length_b   1.000
_cell.length_c   1.000
_cell.angle_alpha   90.00
_cell.angle_beta   90.00
_cell.angle_gamma   90.00
#
_symmetry.space_group_name_H-M   'P 1'
#
loop_
_entity.id
_entity.type
_entity.pdbx_description
1 polymer ?
#
loop_
_entity_poly.entity_id
_entity_poly.type
_entity_poly.pdbx_seq_one_letter_code
_entity_poly.pdbx_strand_id
1 'polypeptide(L)'
;MLLELLLEQQKPQLKKDLEKVIEQLLTSIADSKQLNPFELVLKLSAKKGQAIGQIFTPQKKLLYDFDAGEEISGLFEHQLGRLPEIAKKAVLAKVGHQTISVQVAQSLEHGGAILVRYDKNYQLEYFQQLEKKLKRIDIDHFFANIKI
;
A
#
# COMPACT_ATOMS: atom_id res chain seq x y z
N MET A 1 4.52 12.02 22.02
CA MET A 1 3.16 11.94 22.60
C MET A 1 2.09 12.55 21.70
N LEU A 2 1.96 13.88 21.55
CA LEU A 2 0.84 14.48 20.78
C LEU A 2 0.90 14.18 19.27
N LEU A 3 2.11 14.13 18.71
CA LEU A 3 2.36 13.74 17.31
C LEU A 3 2.16 12.26 17.01
N GLU A 4 2.58 11.37 17.91
CA GLU A 4 2.26 9.94 17.77
C GLU A 4 0.75 9.74 17.80
N LEU A 5 0.05 10.42 18.71
CA LEU A 5 -1.41 10.34 18.78
C LEU A 5 -2.08 10.82 17.48
N LEU A 6 -1.59 11.92 16.89
CA LEU A 6 -2.10 12.43 15.62
C LEU A 6 -1.83 11.48 14.45
N LEU A 7 -0.62 10.89 14.37
CA LEU A 7 -0.28 9.90 13.34
C LEU A 7 -1.08 8.61 13.49
N GLU A 8 -1.21 8.10 14.71
CA GLU A 8 -2.07 6.95 15.04
C GLU A 8 -3.53 7.22 14.68
N GLN A 9 -4.03 8.45 14.87
CA GLN A 9 -5.38 8.84 14.45
C GLN A 9 -5.55 8.88 12.92
N GLN A 10 -4.48 9.14 12.17
CA GLN A 10 -4.55 9.15 10.70
C GLN A 10 -4.41 7.76 10.08
N LYS A 11 -3.77 6.80 10.76
CA LYS A 11 -3.59 5.42 10.25
C LYS A 11 -4.89 4.77 9.76
N PRO A 12 -6.02 4.82 10.50
CA PRO A 12 -7.29 4.26 10.02
C PRO A 12 -7.79 4.91 8.73
N GLN A 13 -7.60 6.22 8.57
CA GLN A 13 -8.02 6.93 7.37
C GLN A 13 -7.11 6.62 6.18
N LEU A 14 -5.79 6.56 6.41
CA LEU A 14 -4.81 6.15 5.41
C LEU A 14 -5.06 4.72 4.91
N LYS A 15 -5.41 3.80 5.82
CA LYS A 15 -5.83 2.43 5.50
C LYS A 15 -7.04 2.42 4.56
N LYS A 16 -8.10 3.12 4.93
CA LYS A 16 -9.33 3.21 4.11
C LYS A 16 -9.07 3.83 2.75
N ASP A 17 -8.25 4.87 2.68
CA ASP A 17 -7.94 5.55 1.41
C ASP A 17 -7.05 4.66 0.52
N LEU A 18 -6.10 3.92 1.11
CA LEU A 18 -5.33 2.90 0.38
C LEU A 18 -6.23 1.77 -0.14
N GLU A 19 -7.14 1.24 0.69
CA GLU A 19 -8.12 0.23 0.30
C GLU A 19 -8.94 0.72 -0.91
N LYS A 20 -9.49 1.94 -0.84
CA LYS A 20 -10.23 2.53 -1.96
C LYS A 20 -9.41 2.66 -3.23
N VAL A 21 -8.14 3.09 -3.13
CA VAL A 21 -7.26 3.16 -4.30
C VAL A 21 -7.04 1.77 -4.90
N ILE A 22 -6.81 0.76 -4.07
CA ILE A 22 -6.66 -0.62 -4.54
C ILE A 22 -7.93 -1.09 -5.24
N GLU A 23 -9.11 -0.87 -4.63
CA GLU A 23 -10.40 -1.25 -5.21
C GLU A 23 -10.65 -0.56 -6.55
N GLN A 24 -10.41 0.76 -6.62
CA GLN A 24 -10.54 1.55 -7.85
C GLN A 24 -9.59 1.08 -8.93
N LEU A 25 -8.33 0.79 -8.57
CA LEU A 25 -7.32 0.31 -9.49
C LEU A 25 -7.70 -1.06 -10.08
N LEU A 26 -8.09 -2.01 -9.23
CA LEU A 26 -8.54 -3.34 -9.67
C LEU A 26 -9.78 -3.23 -10.56
N THR A 27 -10.75 -2.40 -10.19
CA THR A 27 -11.98 -2.18 -10.97
C THR A 27 -11.67 -1.56 -12.32
N SER A 28 -10.92 -0.46 -12.35
CA SER A 28 -10.57 0.23 -13.60
C SER A 28 -9.78 -0.66 -14.56
N ILE A 29 -8.86 -1.48 -14.05
CA ILE A 29 -8.08 -2.39 -14.89
C ILE A 29 -8.97 -3.52 -15.38
N ALA A 30 -9.82 -4.09 -14.51
CA ALA A 30 -10.77 -5.12 -14.90
C ALA A 30 -11.70 -4.64 -16.02
N ASP A 31 -12.28 -3.45 -15.88
CA ASP A 31 -13.16 -2.83 -16.88
C ASP A 31 -12.42 -2.64 -18.21
N SER A 32 -11.20 -2.09 -18.17
CA SER A 32 -10.39 -1.86 -19.37
C SER A 32 -10.02 -3.15 -20.13
N LYS A 33 -10.03 -4.29 -19.42
CA LYS A 33 -9.67 -5.60 -19.96
C LYS A 33 -10.87 -6.55 -20.10
N GLN A 34 -12.08 -6.09 -19.77
CA GLN A 34 -13.31 -6.89 -19.73
C GLN A 34 -13.16 -8.15 -18.85
N LEU A 35 -12.55 -7.98 -17.68
CA LEU A 35 -12.33 -9.02 -16.68
C LEU A 35 -13.19 -8.79 -15.45
N ASN A 36 -13.25 -9.80 -14.57
CA ASN A 36 -13.85 -9.67 -13.25
C ASN A 36 -12.82 -9.09 -12.25
N PRO A 37 -13.07 -7.93 -11.61
CA PRO A 37 -12.13 -7.34 -10.66
C PRO A 37 -11.87 -8.22 -9.44
N PHE A 38 -12.83 -9.08 -9.06
CA PHE A 38 -12.70 -9.98 -7.92
C PHE A 38 -11.71 -11.14 -8.14
N GLU A 39 -11.30 -11.36 -9.39
CA GLU A 39 -10.33 -12.40 -9.76
C GLU A 39 -8.90 -11.85 -9.91
N LEU A 40 -8.74 -10.53 -9.89
CA LEU A 40 -7.45 -9.89 -10.04
C LEU A 40 -6.64 -9.96 -8.74
N VAL A 41 -5.33 -10.05 -8.90
CA VAL A 41 -4.38 -10.05 -7.79
C VAL A 41 -3.42 -8.87 -7.95
N LEU A 42 -3.41 -7.99 -6.97
CA LEU A 42 -2.37 -6.97 -6.84
C LEU A 42 -1.19 -7.58 -6.07
N LYS A 43 0.02 -7.35 -6.55
CA LYS A 43 1.28 -7.67 -5.88
C LYS A 43 2.06 -6.38 -5.68
N LEU A 44 2.36 -6.07 -4.44
CA LEU A 44 3.31 -5.03 -4.05
C LEU A 44 4.64 -5.72 -3.73
N SER A 45 5.74 -5.27 -4.32
CA SER A 45 7.07 -5.82 -4.08
C SER A 45 8.14 -4.75 -4.25
N ALA A 46 9.36 -5.02 -3.79
CA ALA A 46 10.49 -4.13 -4.06
C ALA A 46 11.44 -4.75 -5.08
N LYS A 47 12.03 -3.90 -5.91
CA LYS A 47 13.11 -4.27 -6.83
C LYS A 47 14.09 -3.11 -6.95
N LYS A 48 15.36 -3.36 -6.62
CA LYS A 48 16.45 -2.36 -6.70
C LYS A 48 16.13 -1.06 -5.96
N GLY A 49 15.51 -1.15 -4.77
CA GLY A 49 15.15 0.01 -3.95
C GLY A 49 13.91 0.77 -4.41
N GLN A 50 13.15 0.28 -5.39
CA GLN A 50 11.87 0.84 -5.82
C GLN A 50 10.71 -0.08 -5.46
N ALA A 51 9.61 0.49 -4.96
CA ALA A 51 8.37 -0.23 -4.70
C ALA A 51 7.55 -0.32 -5.99
N ILE A 52 7.20 -1.55 -6.39
CA ILE A 52 6.48 -1.85 -7.62
C ILE A 52 5.16 -2.51 -7.26
N GLY A 53 4.07 -1.94 -7.79
CA GLY A 53 2.76 -2.56 -7.81
C GLY A 53 2.52 -3.25 -9.14
N GLN A 54 1.99 -4.47 -9.12
CA GLN A 54 1.73 -5.27 -10.32
C GLN A 54 0.39 -5.96 -10.19
N ILE A 55 -0.45 -5.88 -11.23
CA ILE A 55 -1.76 -6.53 -11.25
C ILE A 55 -1.77 -7.69 -12.22
N PHE A 56 -2.23 -8.84 -11.75
CA PHE A 56 -2.24 -10.09 -12.48
C PHE A 56 -3.63 -10.70 -12.60
N THR A 57 -3.83 -11.48 -13.66
CA THR A 57 -4.94 -12.44 -13.74
C THR A 57 -4.68 -13.68 -12.87
N PRO A 58 -5.68 -14.55 -12.63
CA PRO A 58 -5.48 -15.84 -11.95
C PRO A 58 -4.41 -16.73 -12.61
N GLN A 59 -4.25 -16.62 -13.93
CA GLN A 59 -3.24 -17.34 -14.72
C GLN A 59 -1.85 -16.66 -14.69
N LYS A 60 -1.63 -15.71 -13.77
CA LYS A 60 -0.37 -14.99 -13.57
C LYS A 60 0.06 -14.15 -14.77
N LYS A 61 -0.89 -13.74 -15.62
CA LYS A 61 -0.61 -12.78 -16.70
C LYS A 61 -0.59 -11.37 -16.12
N LEU A 62 0.50 -10.64 -16.31
CA LEU A 62 0.60 -9.23 -15.93
C LEU A 62 -0.34 -8.39 -16.80
N LEU A 63 -1.15 -7.54 -16.17
CA LEU A 63 -2.07 -6.62 -16.82
C LEU A 63 -1.60 -5.17 -16.74
N TYR A 64 -0.98 -4.80 -15.63
CA TYR A 64 -0.58 -3.43 -15.32
C TYR A 64 0.51 -3.42 -14.24
N ASP A 65 1.43 -2.47 -14.33
CA ASP A 65 2.43 -2.17 -13.30
C ASP A 65 2.56 -0.67 -13.08
N PHE A 66 2.95 -0.29 -11.86
CA PHE A 66 3.05 1.10 -11.42
C PHE A 66 4.06 1.24 -10.27
N ASP A 67 4.47 2.48 -9.98
CA ASP A 67 5.27 2.81 -8.82
C ASP A 67 4.39 2.84 -7.56
N ALA A 68 4.45 1.78 -6.77
CA ALA A 68 3.66 1.69 -5.55
C ALA A 68 4.17 2.65 -4.45
N GLY A 69 5.44 3.02 -4.50
CA GLY A 69 6.04 3.95 -3.55
C GLY A 69 5.53 5.37 -3.77
N GLU A 70 5.42 5.79 -5.03
CA GLU A 70 4.85 7.07 -5.42
C GLU A 70 3.36 7.17 -5.05
N GLU A 71 2.55 6.16 -5.37
CA GLU A 71 1.13 6.13 -5.03
C GLU A 71 0.89 6.22 -3.51
N ILE A 72 1.65 5.46 -2.72
CA ILE A 72 1.54 5.51 -1.25
C ILE A 72 2.07 6.84 -0.69
N SER A 73 3.12 7.41 -1.29
CA SER A 73 3.62 8.74 -0.91
C SER A 73 2.57 9.82 -1.17
N GLY A 74 1.91 9.80 -2.33
CA GLY A 74 0.85 10.74 -2.67
C GLY A 74 -0.36 10.64 -1.72
N LEU A 75 -0.76 9.42 -1.35
CA LEU A 75 -1.80 9.20 -0.35
C LEU A 75 -1.41 9.78 1.01
N PHE A 76 -0.16 9.59 1.43
CA PHE A 76 0.33 10.12 2.69
C PHE A 76 0.37 11.65 2.67
N GLU A 77 0.90 12.26 1.62
CA GLU A 77 0.94 13.72 1.44
C GLU A 77 -0.45 14.34 1.44
N HIS A 78 -1.42 13.69 0.79
CA HIS A 78 -2.81 14.13 0.81
C HIS A 78 -3.42 14.09 2.22
N GLN A 79 -3.12 13.07 3.04
CA GLN A 79 -3.53 13.07 4.45
C GLN A 79 -2.82 14.16 5.26
N LEU A 80 -1.52 14.37 5.03
CA LEU A 80 -0.77 15.44 5.69
C LEU A 80 -1.31 16.83 5.35
N GLY A 81 -1.78 17.03 4.12
CA GLY A 81 -2.41 18.27 3.68
C GLY A 81 -3.71 18.62 4.42
N ARG A 82 -4.34 17.64 5.07
CA ARG A 82 -5.53 17.84 5.91
C ARG A 82 -5.20 18.27 7.33
N LEU A 83 -3.93 18.19 7.73
CA LEU A 83 -3.50 18.57 9.08
C LEU A 83 -3.22 20.08 9.18
N PRO A 84 -3.41 20.66 10.38
CA PRO A 84 -2.90 21.99 10.67
C PRO A 84 -1.38 22.06 10.43
N GLU A 85 -0.89 23.19 9.91
CA GLU A 85 0.53 23.38 9.51
C GLU A 85 1.54 23.03 10.61
N ILE A 86 1.22 23.27 11.88
CA ILE A 86 2.09 22.93 13.03
C ILE A 86 2.26 21.40 13.15
N ALA A 87 1.18 20.63 12.97
CA ALA A 87 1.23 19.18 13.00
C ALA A 87 1.98 18.62 11.78
N LYS A 88 1.71 19.18 10.59
CA LYS A 88 2.39 18.81 9.34
C LYS A 88 3.91 18.97 9.44
N LYS A 89 4.40 20.13 9.88
CA LYS A 89 5.84 20.39 10.05
C LYS A 89 6.50 19.38 11.00
N ALA A 90 5.81 19.04 12.08
CA ALA A 90 6.35 18.13 13.05
C ALA A 90 6.33 16.65 12.58
N VAL A 91 5.35 16.26 11.74
CA VAL A 91 5.36 14.94 11.10
C VAL A 91 6.51 14.86 10.08
N LEU A 92 6.66 15.87 9.22
CA LEU A 92 7.76 15.91 8.25
C LEU A 92 9.13 15.87 8.93
N ALA A 93 9.29 16.54 10.08
CA ALA A 93 10.51 16.47 10.87
C ALA A 93 10.80 15.06 11.44
N LYS A 94 9.77 14.24 11.69
CA LYS A 94 9.90 12.87 12.21
C LYS A 94 10.16 11.83 11.12
N VAL A 95 9.47 11.94 9.98
CA VAL A 95 9.70 11.09 8.79
C VAL A 95 11.15 11.25 8.30
N GLY A 96 11.78 12.39 8.62
CA GLY A 96 13.19 12.65 8.36
C GLY A 96 13.44 12.92 6.88
N HIS A 97 14.65 12.64 6.41
CA HIS A 97 15.04 12.88 5.01
C HIS A 97 14.69 11.73 4.06
N GLN A 98 14.24 10.58 4.57
CA GLN A 98 13.83 9.47 3.71
C GLN A 98 12.39 9.66 3.27
N THR A 99 12.17 9.61 1.95
CA THR A 99 10.83 9.70 1.38
C THR A 99 10.00 8.47 1.75
N ILE A 100 8.67 8.63 1.86
CA ILE A 100 7.74 7.53 2.12
C ILE A 100 7.92 6.42 1.07
N SER A 101 8.13 6.78 -0.20
CA SER A 101 8.41 5.83 -1.28
C SER A 101 9.62 4.93 -0.97
N VAL A 102 10.73 5.50 -0.46
CA VAL A 102 11.91 4.72 -0.05
C VAL A 102 11.60 3.81 1.14
N GLN A 103 10.82 4.28 2.11
CA GLN A 103 10.42 3.45 3.26
C GLN A 103 9.52 2.28 2.84
N VAL A 104 8.58 2.50 1.92
CA VAL A 104 7.73 1.45 1.34
C VAL A 104 8.60 0.42 0.63
N ALA A 105 9.55 0.87 -0.20
CA ALA A 105 10.46 -0.03 -0.90
C ALA A 105 11.30 -0.86 0.07
N GLN A 106 11.89 -0.25 1.10
CA GLN A 106 12.66 -0.96 2.13
C GLN A 106 11.80 -1.94 2.93
N SER A 107 10.56 -1.57 3.26
CA SER A 107 9.60 -2.45 3.93
C SER A 107 9.31 -3.70 3.10
N LEU A 108 9.06 -3.53 1.79
CA LEU A 108 8.80 -4.64 0.86
C LEU A 108 10.06 -5.49 0.56
N GLU A 109 11.25 -4.89 0.58
CA GLU A 109 12.51 -5.59 0.37
C GLU A 109 12.87 -6.49 1.56
N HIS A 110 12.70 -5.99 2.79
CA HIS A 110 12.98 -6.77 4.01
C HIS A 110 11.81 -7.68 4.42
N GLY A 111 10.58 -7.23 4.23
CA GLY A 111 9.36 -7.92 4.64
C GLY A 111 8.80 -8.89 3.59
N GLY A 112 9.31 -8.87 2.36
CA GLY A 112 8.79 -9.67 1.26
C GLY A 112 7.56 -9.03 0.59
N ALA A 113 7.12 -9.65 -0.50
CA ALA A 113 6.04 -9.12 -1.31
C ALA A 113 4.68 -9.23 -0.59
N ILE A 114 3.77 -8.31 -0.89
CA ILE A 114 2.40 -8.33 -0.39
C ILE A 114 1.47 -8.63 -1.55
N LEU A 115 0.65 -9.65 -1.42
CA LEU A 115 -0.43 -9.95 -2.34
C LEU A 115 -1.74 -9.44 -1.76
N VAL A 116 -2.51 -8.75 -2.58
CA VAL A 116 -3.83 -8.24 -2.25
C VAL A 116 -4.83 -8.80 -3.26
N ARG A 117 -5.91 -9.39 -2.77
CA ARG A 117 -7.00 -9.96 -3.58
C ARG A 117 -8.31 -9.94 -2.81
N TYR A 118 -9.42 -10.09 -3.49
CA TYR A 118 -10.71 -10.25 -2.84
C TYR A 118 -10.92 -11.66 -2.28
N ASP A 119 -11.63 -11.75 -1.15
CA ASP A 119 -12.18 -12.99 -0.63
C ASP A 119 -13.56 -13.30 -1.20
N LYS A 120 -14.16 -14.40 -0.73
CA LYS A 120 -15.51 -14.83 -1.11
C LYS A 120 -16.64 -13.87 -0.68
N ASN A 121 -16.35 -12.94 0.22
CA ASN A 121 -17.29 -11.93 0.71
C ASN A 121 -17.03 -10.56 0.07
N TYR A 122 -16.21 -10.50 -0.97
CA TYR A 122 -15.83 -9.26 -1.66
C TYR A 122 -15.07 -8.27 -0.77
N GLN A 123 -14.30 -8.77 0.19
CA GLN A 123 -13.40 -7.97 1.03
C GLN A 123 -11.94 -8.20 0.63
N LEU A 124 -11.11 -7.14 0.70
CA LEU A 124 -9.68 -7.26 0.44
C LEU A 124 -8.99 -8.10 1.52
N GLU A 125 -8.18 -9.07 1.08
CA GLU A 125 -7.29 -9.87 1.90
C GLU A 125 -5.84 -9.60 1.53
N TYR A 126 -4.99 -9.56 2.56
CA TYR A 126 -3.56 -9.28 2.44
C TYR A 126 -2.76 -10.51 2.78
N PHE A 127 -1.77 -10.83 1.96
CA PHE A 127 -0.88 -11.96 2.18
C PHE A 127 0.56 -11.53 2.01
N GLN A 128 1.38 -11.79 3.02
CA GLN A 128 2.82 -11.63 2.94
C GLN A 128 3.44 -12.88 2.31
N GLN A 129 4.21 -12.68 1.26
CA GLN A 129 5.00 -13.70 0.59
C GLN A 129 6.48 -13.52 0.93
N LEU A 130 6.97 -14.39 1.80
CA LEU A 130 8.39 -14.56 2.10
C LEU A 130 8.84 -15.85 1.43
N GLU A 131 9.71 -15.73 0.43
CA GLU A 131 10.17 -16.85 -0.40
C GLU A 131 9.01 -17.68 -0.99
N LYS A 132 8.81 -18.91 -0.51
CA LYS A 132 7.75 -19.85 -0.92
C LYS A 132 6.58 -19.93 0.08
N LYS A 133 6.63 -19.22 1.20
CA LYS A 133 5.58 -19.23 2.22
C LYS A 133 4.67 -18.03 2.05
N LEU A 134 3.37 -18.30 2.01
CA LEU A 134 2.33 -17.28 1.98
C LEU A 134 1.66 -17.24 3.35
N LYS A 135 1.68 -16.07 4.01
CA LYS A 135 1.05 -15.85 5.30
C LYS A 135 0.00 -14.77 5.17
N ARG A 136 -1.24 -15.05 5.56
CA ARG A 136 -2.27 -14.00 5.68
C ARG A 136 -1.85 -13.00 6.75
N ILE A 137 -1.94 -11.71 6.44
CA ILE A 137 -1.62 -10.61 7.34
C ILE A 137 -2.79 -9.63 7.41
N ASP A 138 -2.79 -8.77 8.43
CA ASP A 138 -3.60 -7.56 8.42
C ASP A 138 -2.86 -6.47 7.63
N ILE A 139 -3.58 -5.55 7.00
CA ILE A 139 -3.01 -4.33 6.43
C ILE A 139 -2.29 -3.48 7.49
N ASP A 140 -2.64 -3.62 8.77
CA ASP A 140 -1.88 -3.00 9.87
C ASP A 140 -0.43 -3.52 9.92
N HIS A 141 -0.20 -4.79 9.57
CA HIS A 141 1.15 -5.35 9.45
C HIS A 141 1.91 -4.79 8.25
N PHE A 142 1.22 -4.36 7.19
CA PHE A 142 1.84 -3.66 6.07
C PHE A 142 2.34 -2.27 6.50
N PHE A 143 1.50 -1.50 7.19
CA PHE A 143 1.86 -0.17 7.69
C PHE A 143 2.86 -0.20 8.86
N ALA A 144 2.85 -1.23 9.71
CA ALA A 144 3.79 -1.34 10.83
C ALA A 144 5.27 -1.35 10.41
N ASN A 145 5.55 -1.78 9.18
CA ASN A 145 6.91 -1.79 8.62
C ASN A 145 7.30 -0.48 7.93
N ILE A 146 6.35 0.45 7.75
CA ILE A 146 6.60 1.81 7.27
C ILE A 146 6.77 2.70 8.51
N LYS A 147 8.01 3.13 8.79
CA LYS A 147 8.34 3.94 9.96
C LYS A 147 7.93 5.41 9.75
N ILE A 148 6.62 5.67 9.87
CA ILE A 148 6.02 7.01 9.88
C ILE A 148 6.05 7.60 11.29
#